data_AF-A0A542E9I7-F1
#
_entry.id   AF-A0A542E9I7-F1
#
_cell.length_a   1.000
_cell.length_b   1.000
_cell.length_c   1.000
_cell.angle_alpha   90.00
_cell.angle_beta   90.00
_cell.angle_gamma   90.00
#
_symmetry.space_group_name_H-M   'P 1'
#
loop_
_entity.id
_entity.type
_entity.pdbx_description
1 polymer ?
#
loop_
_entity_poly.entity_id
_entity_poly.type
_entity_poly.pdbx_seq_one_letter_code
_entity_poly.pdbx_strand_id
1 'polypeptide(L)'
;MRLHLLGVVAVLLAGVTPTPSPTPSPTPAVVTPTPPPTPTLAWSISLDQPAASWEDKPTVFTGKISRPITGSYITLWQRVPGAWVLRGSTRTTTGGAYKFSYVSPSTGTWAFRTMIGVKAETALAISDYRTVPIQDRKIVVNTPAAWYATLTGVSVSGKMVPAEPGKELALQQYLGSGKWGLLNVTTMDAAGNFRFRIPDDLPTTKTVRVLTRGVAQAAMEYSANATIVIKAALNPKVYAVSAAMVPHTYRAGCPVAPASLRLLQLNYWGFDGRVHRGELILRDAAVAKMITVWTSTFASRFPIRQMRRVDVYGGSDVKSMAADNTSAFNCRRVTGDPYSLSPHSYGWAIDINTVENPYLAANGVWYPSNGLAYRNRSLVRPGMLFASSVATKALVAQGYFWGARWAKPDYQHFEPK
;
A
#
# COMPACT_ATOMS: atom_id res chain seq x y z
N MET A 1 -27.19 9.83 76.54
CA MET A 1 -27.94 11.06 76.25
C MET A 1 -29.13 10.66 75.38
N ARG A 2 -30.36 11.00 75.82
CA ARG A 2 -31.69 10.65 75.26
C ARG A 2 -32.24 9.24 75.55
N LEU A 3 -32.69 9.13 76.80
CA LEU A 3 -33.88 8.41 77.27
C LEU A 3 -35.17 9.03 76.66
N HIS A 4 -36.23 8.23 76.48
CA HIS A 4 -37.69 8.50 76.56
C HIS A 4 -38.41 7.32 75.87
N LEU A 5 -39.51 6.71 76.31
CA LEU A 5 -40.44 6.91 77.43
C LEU A 5 -41.21 5.59 77.65
N LEU A 6 -41.67 5.36 78.89
CA LEU A 6 -42.50 4.24 79.36
C LEU A 6 -43.90 4.16 78.73
N GLY A 7 -44.48 2.96 78.73
CA GLY A 7 -45.92 2.71 78.66
C GLY A 7 -46.26 1.29 79.12
N VAL A 8 -46.61 1.12 80.41
CA VAL A 8 -47.14 -0.10 81.02
C VAL A 8 -48.65 0.08 81.19
N VAL A 9 -49.45 -0.92 80.82
CA VAL A 9 -50.81 -1.13 81.34
C VAL A 9 -50.98 -2.61 81.65
N ALA A 10 -51.57 -2.87 82.81
CA ALA A 10 -51.68 -4.17 83.44
C ALA A 10 -53.16 -4.55 83.68
N VAL A 11 -53.35 -5.85 83.93
CA VAL A 11 -54.43 -6.51 84.70
C VAL A 11 -55.78 -6.70 83.99
N LEU A 12 -56.23 -7.96 83.84
CA LEU A 12 -57.25 -8.57 84.72
C LEU A 12 -57.41 -10.08 84.46
N LEU A 13 -57.22 -10.85 85.53
CA LEU A 13 -57.58 -12.26 85.67
C LEU A 13 -59.07 -12.34 86.06
N ALA A 14 -59.83 -13.19 85.37
CA ALA A 14 -61.12 -13.68 85.84
C ALA A 14 -61.14 -15.20 85.66
N GLY A 15 -61.23 -15.93 86.78
CA GLY A 15 -61.39 -17.39 86.78
C GLY A 15 -62.85 -17.77 87.02
N VAL A 16 -63.32 -18.86 86.39
CA VAL A 16 -64.55 -19.59 86.77
C VAL A 16 -64.44 -21.08 86.36
N THR A 17 -64.36 -21.94 87.39
CA THR A 17 -64.78 -23.35 87.61
C THR A 17 -64.63 -24.51 86.57
N PRO A 18 -64.37 -25.76 87.04
CA PRO A 18 -64.13 -26.95 86.20
C PRO A 18 -65.33 -27.91 86.08
N THR A 19 -65.46 -28.64 84.96
CA THR A 19 -65.93 -30.05 84.82
C THR A 19 -66.07 -30.43 83.33
N PRO A 20 -66.14 -31.72 82.94
CA PRO A 20 -65.47 -32.93 83.41
C PRO A 20 -64.56 -33.55 82.30
N SER A 21 -63.73 -34.54 82.64
CA SER A 21 -63.02 -35.35 81.63
C SER A 21 -63.94 -36.44 81.02
N PRO A 22 -63.91 -36.62 79.70
CA PRO A 22 -64.03 -37.94 79.10
C PRO A 22 -62.81 -38.29 78.23
N THR A 23 -62.40 -39.55 78.35
CA THR A 23 -61.37 -40.31 77.61
C THR A 23 -61.53 -40.19 76.07
N PRO A 24 -60.43 -40.23 75.27
CA PRO A 24 -60.44 -39.76 73.88
C PRO A 24 -61.08 -40.73 72.88
N SER A 25 -61.73 -40.15 71.86
CA SER A 25 -62.13 -40.78 70.60
C SER A 25 -61.03 -40.60 69.53
N PRO A 26 -60.90 -41.54 68.56
CA PRO A 26 -59.75 -41.61 67.66
C PRO A 26 -59.70 -40.45 66.64
N THR A 27 -58.48 -39.98 66.38
CA THR A 27 -58.12 -38.89 65.47
C THR A 27 -58.52 -39.19 64.01
N PRO A 28 -59.16 -38.24 63.29
CA PRO A 28 -59.42 -38.39 61.86
C PRO A 28 -58.14 -38.23 61.03
N ALA A 29 -58.03 -39.05 59.98
CA ALA A 29 -56.90 -39.06 59.06
C ALA A 29 -56.72 -37.70 58.35
N VAL A 30 -55.49 -37.19 58.39
CA VAL A 30 -55.05 -35.99 57.68
C VAL A 30 -54.99 -36.29 56.18
N VAL A 31 -55.79 -35.59 55.38
CA VAL A 31 -55.66 -35.60 53.92
C VAL A 31 -54.54 -34.63 53.53
N THR A 32 -53.44 -35.16 53.01
CA THR A 32 -52.33 -34.37 52.47
C THR A 32 -52.77 -33.67 51.18
N PRO A 33 -52.59 -32.34 51.03
CA PRO A 33 -52.91 -31.65 49.78
C PRO A 33 -51.96 -32.11 48.66
N THR A 34 -52.52 -32.42 47.49
CA THR A 34 -51.77 -32.69 46.26
C THR A 34 -50.87 -31.49 45.93
N PRO A 35 -49.56 -31.68 45.67
CA PRO A 35 -48.69 -30.58 45.31
C PRO A 35 -49.14 -29.94 43.97
N PRO A 36 -48.97 -28.62 43.79
CA PRO A 36 -49.25 -28.00 42.50
C PRO A 36 -48.38 -28.66 41.41
N PRO A 37 -48.87 -28.83 40.17
CA PRO A 37 -48.05 -29.35 39.10
C PRO A 37 -46.82 -28.46 38.92
N THR A 38 -45.63 -29.06 39.03
CA THR A 38 -44.36 -28.41 38.70
C THR A 38 -44.49 -27.82 37.28
N PRO A 39 -44.25 -26.51 37.07
CA PRO A 39 -44.31 -25.94 35.73
C PRO A 39 -43.33 -26.71 34.85
N THR A 40 -43.84 -27.41 33.84
CA THR A 40 -43.05 -28.03 32.79
C THR A 40 -42.26 -26.91 32.13
N LEU A 41 -40.95 -26.84 32.40
CA LEU A 41 -40.06 -25.88 31.75
C LEU A 41 -40.25 -25.97 30.24
N ALA A 42 -40.89 -24.95 29.65
CA ALA A 42 -41.18 -24.91 28.23
C ALA A 42 -39.87 -25.03 27.44
N TRP A 43 -39.91 -25.78 26.34
CA TRP A 43 -38.77 -25.85 25.44
C TRP A 43 -38.48 -24.47 24.86
N SER A 44 -37.21 -24.09 24.78
CA SER A 44 -36.78 -22.91 24.05
C SER A 44 -35.47 -23.16 23.30
N ILE A 45 -35.27 -22.40 22.23
CA ILE A 45 -34.08 -22.45 21.38
C ILE A 45 -33.62 -21.02 21.09
N SER A 46 -32.34 -20.74 21.32
CA SER A 46 -31.73 -19.47 20.93
C SER A 46 -31.10 -19.59 19.55
N LEU A 47 -31.11 -18.50 18.78
CA LEU A 47 -30.24 -18.29 17.63
C LEU A 47 -29.40 -17.04 17.90
N ASP A 48 -28.09 -17.24 17.99
CA ASP A 48 -27.14 -16.14 18.18
C ASP A 48 -27.12 -15.28 16.91
N GLN A 49 -26.89 -13.96 17.05
CA GLN A 49 -26.80 -13.07 15.89
C GLN A 49 -25.58 -13.47 15.04
N PRO A 50 -25.76 -13.96 13.80
CA PRO A 50 -24.64 -14.30 12.94
C PRO A 50 -23.90 -13.02 12.53
N ALA A 51 -22.59 -13.14 12.34
CA ALA A 51 -21.81 -12.08 11.70
C ALA A 51 -22.31 -11.84 10.27
N ALA A 52 -22.09 -10.63 9.76
CA ALA A 52 -22.26 -10.35 8.33
C ALA A 52 -21.42 -11.34 7.52
N SER A 53 -21.94 -11.77 6.37
CA SER A 53 -21.28 -12.75 5.51
C SER A 53 -21.34 -12.32 4.04
N TRP A 54 -20.73 -13.14 3.19
CA TRP A 54 -20.61 -12.93 1.75
C TRP A 54 -21.44 -13.97 1.01
N GLU A 55 -21.83 -13.69 -0.24
CA GLU A 55 -22.51 -14.66 -1.10
C GLU A 55 -21.65 -15.91 -1.37
N ASP A 56 -20.32 -15.81 -1.23
CA ASP A 56 -19.39 -16.87 -1.58
C ASP A 56 -18.72 -17.56 -0.38
N LYS A 57 -19.01 -17.15 0.87
CA LYS A 57 -18.54 -17.91 2.05
C LYS A 57 -19.66 -18.33 3.00
N PRO A 58 -19.44 -19.42 3.75
CA PRO A 58 -20.47 -19.93 4.63
C PRO A 58 -20.71 -18.99 5.81
N THR A 59 -21.97 -18.57 5.95
CA THR A 59 -22.47 -17.95 7.17
C THR A 59 -22.58 -19.05 8.24
N VAL A 60 -21.96 -18.82 9.39
CA VAL A 60 -22.02 -19.73 10.53
C VAL A 60 -23.15 -19.30 11.46
N PHE A 61 -24.05 -20.22 11.78
CA PHE A 61 -25.13 -20.01 12.74
C PHE A 61 -24.90 -20.88 13.96
N THR A 62 -25.00 -20.30 15.16
CA THR A 62 -24.87 -21.02 16.43
C THR A 62 -26.04 -20.70 17.35
N GLY A 63 -26.25 -21.58 18.32
CA GLY A 63 -27.21 -21.36 19.38
C GLY A 63 -27.28 -22.55 20.31
N LYS A 64 -28.25 -22.51 21.24
CA LYS A 64 -28.46 -23.55 22.25
C LYS A 64 -29.95 -23.81 22.48
N ILE A 65 -30.25 -25.02 22.93
CA ILE A 65 -31.58 -25.38 23.45
C ILE A 65 -31.60 -25.35 24.98
N SER A 66 -32.75 -25.00 25.58
CA SER A 66 -32.89 -24.87 27.04
C SER A 66 -32.70 -26.17 27.81
N ARG A 67 -33.04 -27.30 27.18
CA ARG A 67 -32.78 -28.64 27.70
C ARG A 67 -31.54 -29.19 26.98
N PRO A 68 -30.38 -29.32 27.64
CA PRO A 68 -29.09 -29.58 26.99
C PRO A 68 -28.91 -31.04 26.50
N ILE A 69 -29.94 -31.59 25.87
CA ILE A 69 -29.97 -32.95 25.34
C ILE A 69 -29.07 -33.00 24.11
N THR A 70 -28.18 -33.98 24.10
CA THR A 70 -27.30 -34.25 22.95
C THR A 70 -28.07 -35.03 21.90
N GLY A 71 -27.86 -34.72 20.62
CA GLY A 71 -28.50 -35.43 19.51
C GLY A 71 -29.88 -34.90 19.12
N SER A 72 -30.40 -33.85 19.78
CA SER A 72 -31.67 -33.20 19.39
C SER A 72 -31.59 -32.65 17.98
N TYR A 73 -32.62 -32.90 17.17
CA TYR A 73 -32.63 -32.53 15.76
C TYR A 73 -33.03 -31.06 15.57
N ILE A 74 -32.13 -30.25 15.04
CA ILE A 74 -32.34 -28.82 14.81
C ILE A 74 -32.37 -28.57 13.30
N THR A 75 -33.27 -27.70 12.84
CA THR A 75 -33.33 -27.26 11.44
C THR A 75 -33.13 -25.75 11.32
N LEU A 76 -32.45 -25.33 10.25
CA LEU A 76 -32.22 -23.93 9.87
C LEU A 76 -33.17 -23.54 8.74
N TRP A 77 -33.86 -22.41 8.90
CA TRP A 77 -34.85 -21.91 7.95
C TRP A 77 -34.51 -20.48 7.52
N GLN A 78 -34.66 -20.20 6.24
CA GLN A 78 -34.51 -18.86 5.67
C GLN A 78 -35.87 -18.31 5.25
N ARG A 79 -36.12 -17.04 5.54
CA ARG A 79 -37.28 -16.31 5.03
C ARG A 79 -37.07 -15.95 3.57
N VAL A 80 -38.00 -16.35 2.73
CA VAL A 80 -38.14 -15.93 1.32
C VAL A 80 -39.48 -15.21 1.16
N PRO A 81 -39.78 -14.54 0.04
CA PRO A 81 -41.08 -13.91 -0.17
C PRO A 81 -42.23 -14.91 0.09
N GLY A 82 -43.09 -14.59 1.07
CA GLY A 82 -44.27 -15.39 1.43
C GLY A 82 -44.03 -16.66 2.25
N ALA A 83 -42.80 -17.11 2.51
CA ALA A 83 -42.57 -18.41 3.15
C ALA A 83 -41.25 -18.52 3.95
N TRP A 84 -41.16 -19.56 4.79
CA TRP A 84 -39.92 -20.04 5.39
C TRP A 84 -39.48 -21.32 4.67
N VAL A 85 -38.25 -21.36 4.18
CA VAL A 85 -37.69 -22.51 3.44
C VAL A 85 -36.57 -23.14 4.26
N LEU A 86 -36.62 -24.48 4.39
CA LEU A 86 -35.59 -25.27 5.06
C LEU A 86 -34.26 -25.18 4.29
N ARG A 87 -33.18 -24.85 4.99
CA ARG A 87 -31.82 -24.73 4.43
C ARG A 87 -30.84 -25.77 4.93
N GLY A 88 -31.14 -26.40 6.06
CA GLY A 88 -30.31 -27.48 6.56
C GLY A 88 -30.81 -28.04 7.87
N SER A 89 -30.18 -29.12 8.30
CA SER A 89 -30.42 -29.77 9.58
C SER A 89 -29.10 -30.16 10.23
N THR A 90 -29.09 -30.22 11.55
CA THR A 90 -27.96 -30.65 12.36
C THR A 90 -28.47 -31.30 13.65
N ARG A 91 -27.56 -31.79 14.48
CA ARG A 91 -27.87 -32.29 15.82
C ARG A 91 -27.12 -31.50 16.88
N THR A 92 -27.73 -31.37 18.05
CA THR A 92 -27.07 -30.74 19.20
C THR A 92 -25.90 -31.58 19.69
N THR A 93 -24.84 -30.90 20.13
CA THR A 93 -23.70 -31.49 20.84
C THR A 93 -23.93 -31.43 22.35
N THR A 94 -22.94 -31.86 23.13
CA THR A 94 -22.94 -31.74 24.60
C THR A 94 -23.31 -30.33 25.05
N GLY A 95 -24.23 -30.23 26.01
CA GLY A 95 -24.73 -28.93 26.48
C GLY A 95 -25.85 -28.33 25.61
N GLY A 96 -26.37 -29.06 24.62
CA GLY A 96 -27.47 -28.60 23.77
C GLY A 96 -27.08 -27.55 22.74
N ALA A 97 -25.78 -27.36 22.47
CA ALA A 97 -25.31 -26.42 21.47
C ALA A 97 -25.43 -26.99 20.06
N TYR A 98 -25.60 -26.14 19.06
CA TYR A 98 -25.64 -26.56 17.66
C TYR A 98 -24.90 -25.56 16.76
N LYS A 99 -24.54 -26.02 15.55
CA LYS A 99 -23.87 -25.21 14.53
C LYS A 99 -24.38 -25.56 13.13
N PHE A 100 -24.63 -24.54 12.32
CA PHE A 100 -24.87 -24.64 10.88
C PHE A 100 -23.83 -23.85 10.08
N SER A 101 -23.69 -24.22 8.81
CA SER A 101 -22.88 -23.54 7.82
C SER A 101 -23.71 -23.42 6.54
N TYR A 102 -24.02 -22.21 6.08
CA TYR A 102 -24.86 -21.97 4.91
C TYR A 102 -24.29 -20.87 4.01
N VAL A 103 -24.16 -21.16 2.71
CA VAL A 103 -23.72 -20.21 1.68
C VAL A 103 -24.96 -19.65 0.98
N SER A 104 -25.15 -18.33 1.01
CA SER A 104 -26.31 -17.69 0.38
C SER A 104 -26.08 -17.54 -1.13
N PRO A 105 -27.03 -17.94 -1.99
CA PRO A 105 -26.85 -17.86 -3.45
C PRO A 105 -26.93 -16.41 -3.99
N SER A 106 -27.35 -15.46 -3.17
CA SER A 106 -27.50 -14.06 -3.55
C SER A 106 -27.30 -13.11 -2.38
N THR A 107 -26.98 -11.87 -2.72
CA THR A 107 -26.75 -10.76 -1.80
C THR A 107 -28.09 -10.18 -1.31
N GLY A 108 -28.06 -9.50 -0.17
CA GLY A 108 -29.25 -8.93 0.48
C GLY A 108 -29.27 -9.17 1.98
N THR A 109 -30.31 -8.67 2.64
CA THR A 109 -30.53 -8.94 4.07
C THR A 109 -31.54 -10.07 4.22
N TRP A 110 -31.08 -11.22 4.69
CA TRP A 110 -31.88 -12.44 4.81
C TRP A 110 -32.22 -12.72 6.26
N ALA A 111 -33.45 -13.12 6.56
CA ALA A 111 -33.85 -13.53 7.90
C ALA A 111 -33.72 -15.05 8.04
N PHE A 112 -33.09 -15.51 9.13
CA PHE A 112 -32.94 -16.91 9.47
C PHE A 112 -33.52 -17.20 10.84
N ARG A 113 -34.06 -18.40 11.02
CA ARG A 113 -34.47 -18.92 12.33
C ARG A 113 -34.10 -20.39 12.45
N THR A 114 -34.08 -20.88 13.67
CA THR A 114 -33.87 -22.29 13.96
C THR A 114 -35.05 -22.86 14.72
N MET A 115 -35.22 -24.18 14.66
CA MET A 115 -36.29 -24.86 15.38
C MET A 115 -35.89 -26.28 15.74
N ILE A 116 -36.47 -26.76 16.85
CA ILE A 116 -36.33 -28.14 17.31
C ILE A 116 -37.40 -28.97 16.60
N GLY A 117 -36.99 -29.76 15.59
CA GLY A 117 -37.90 -30.54 14.73
C GLY A 117 -37.83 -30.14 13.25
N VAL A 118 -38.81 -30.59 12.46
CA VAL A 118 -38.83 -30.47 10.98
C VAL A 118 -40.04 -29.74 10.40
N LYS A 119 -41.12 -29.54 11.18
CA LYS A 119 -42.33 -28.82 10.78
C LYS A 119 -42.69 -27.78 11.85
N ALA A 120 -43.15 -26.61 11.44
CA ALA A 120 -43.40 -25.50 12.37
C ALA A 120 -44.55 -25.83 13.35
N GLU A 121 -45.56 -26.56 12.87
CA GLU A 121 -46.76 -26.94 13.62
C GLU A 121 -46.47 -27.96 14.73
N THR A 122 -45.38 -28.71 14.58
CA THR A 122 -44.96 -29.77 15.52
C THR A 122 -43.61 -29.48 16.17
N ALA A 123 -43.04 -28.30 15.96
CA ALA A 123 -41.76 -27.90 16.53
C ALA A 123 -41.87 -27.78 18.05
N LEU A 124 -40.92 -28.34 18.79
CA LEU A 124 -40.89 -28.20 20.25
C LEU A 124 -40.58 -26.75 20.66
N ALA A 125 -39.79 -26.04 19.86
CA ALA A 125 -39.53 -24.61 19.99
C ALA A 125 -39.04 -24.03 18.65
N ILE A 126 -39.30 -22.74 18.43
CA ILE A 126 -38.82 -21.96 17.29
C ILE A 126 -38.10 -20.72 17.85
N SER A 127 -36.93 -20.40 17.33
CA SER A 127 -36.19 -19.21 17.74
C SER A 127 -36.80 -17.94 17.16
N ASP A 128 -36.52 -16.80 17.80
CA ASP A 128 -36.60 -15.52 17.08
C ASP A 128 -35.74 -15.56 15.82
N TYR A 129 -36.13 -14.78 14.81
CA TYR A 129 -35.34 -14.67 13.61
C TYR A 129 -34.20 -13.67 13.78
N ARG A 130 -33.08 -13.94 13.12
CA ARG A 130 -31.94 -13.04 13.00
C ARG A 130 -31.77 -12.62 11.55
N THR A 131 -31.57 -11.33 11.30
CA THR A 131 -31.24 -10.82 9.98
C THR A 131 -29.74 -10.89 9.77
N VAL A 132 -29.32 -11.36 8.60
CA VAL A 132 -27.92 -11.44 8.20
C VAL A 132 -27.76 -10.67 6.90
N PRO A 133 -26.94 -9.60 6.88
CA PRO A 133 -26.55 -8.96 5.63
C PRO A 133 -25.54 -9.86 4.90
N ILE A 134 -25.88 -10.27 3.70
CA ILE A 134 -25.03 -10.95 2.74
C ILE A 134 -24.61 -9.93 1.68
N GLN A 135 -23.33 -9.57 1.65
CA GLN A 135 -22.82 -8.46 0.84
C GLN A 135 -22.00 -8.94 -0.35
N ASP A 136 -22.25 -8.31 -1.51
CA ASP A 136 -21.49 -8.51 -2.76
C ASP A 136 -20.03 -8.16 -2.53
N ARG A 137 -19.16 -9.16 -2.65
CA ARG A 137 -17.73 -8.91 -2.45
C ARG A 137 -17.14 -8.34 -3.73
N LYS A 138 -16.74 -7.07 -3.71
CA LYS A 138 -16.25 -6.38 -4.89
C LYS A 138 -14.95 -5.63 -4.66
N ILE A 139 -14.02 -5.77 -5.60
CA ILE A 139 -12.83 -4.91 -5.69
C ILE A 139 -13.08 -3.81 -6.71
N VAL A 140 -13.02 -2.55 -6.26
CA VAL A 140 -13.13 -1.37 -7.12
C VAL A 140 -11.77 -0.69 -7.19
N VAL A 141 -11.22 -0.57 -8.41
CA VAL A 141 -10.02 0.21 -8.68
C VAL A 141 -10.43 1.64 -9.01
N ASN A 142 -9.75 2.62 -8.41
CA ASN A 142 -9.97 4.03 -8.72
C ASN A 142 -9.56 4.32 -10.16
N THR A 143 -10.30 5.20 -10.85
CA THR A 143 -9.98 5.64 -12.20
C THR A 143 -8.56 6.22 -12.26
N PRO A 144 -7.64 5.61 -13.03
CA PRO A 144 -6.31 6.17 -13.19
C PRO A 144 -6.33 7.53 -13.92
N ALA A 145 -5.30 8.34 -13.72
CA ALA A 145 -5.06 9.50 -14.57
C ALA A 145 -4.85 9.06 -16.04
N ALA A 146 -5.14 9.97 -16.98
CA ALA A 146 -4.98 9.71 -18.41
C ALA A 146 -3.55 9.27 -18.79
N TRP A 147 -2.53 9.79 -18.09
CA TRP A 147 -1.16 9.34 -18.17
C TRP A 147 -0.35 9.81 -16.95
N TYR A 148 0.81 9.20 -16.74
CA TYR A 148 1.79 9.54 -15.72
C TYR A 148 3.17 9.76 -16.34
N ALA A 149 3.96 10.68 -15.78
CA ALA A 149 5.37 10.79 -16.15
C ALA A 149 6.20 9.69 -15.47
N THR A 150 7.27 9.25 -16.13
CA THR A 150 8.25 8.34 -15.53
C THR A 150 8.84 8.89 -14.22
N LEU A 151 9.06 8.01 -13.25
CA LEU A 151 9.61 8.32 -11.92
C LEU A 151 8.81 9.39 -11.16
N THR A 152 7.48 9.23 -11.13
CA THR A 152 6.57 10.07 -10.34
C THR A 152 5.88 9.31 -9.20
N GLY A 153 6.16 8.02 -9.04
CA GLY A 153 5.56 7.18 -8.01
C GLY A 153 4.18 6.67 -8.44
N VAL A 154 4.06 6.22 -9.68
CA VAL A 154 2.80 5.70 -10.24
C VAL A 154 2.24 4.59 -9.34
N SER A 155 0.94 4.67 -9.07
CA SER A 155 0.27 3.69 -8.22
C SER A 155 -1.16 3.41 -8.67
N VAL A 156 -1.60 2.18 -8.42
CA VAL A 156 -3.00 1.77 -8.53
C VAL A 156 -3.57 1.68 -7.12
N SER A 157 -4.68 2.36 -6.88
CA SER A 157 -5.38 2.31 -5.61
C SER A 157 -6.85 1.98 -5.83
N GLY A 158 -7.51 1.59 -4.75
CA GLY A 158 -8.92 1.26 -4.80
C GLY A 158 -9.42 0.83 -3.44
N LYS A 159 -10.60 0.22 -3.45
CA LYS A 159 -11.28 -0.26 -2.25
C LYS A 159 -11.93 -1.60 -2.52
N MET A 160 -11.88 -2.49 -1.53
CA MET A 160 -12.67 -3.70 -1.48
C MET A 160 -13.86 -3.49 -0.54
N VAL A 161 -15.05 -3.89 -0.98
CA VAL A 161 -16.27 -3.82 -0.18
C VAL A 161 -16.93 -5.20 -0.15
N PRO A 162 -17.28 -5.73 1.03
CA PRO A 162 -16.83 -5.26 2.35
C PRO A 162 -15.30 -5.32 2.53
N ALA A 163 -14.80 -4.58 3.53
CA ALA A 163 -13.40 -4.61 3.90
C ALA A 163 -13.03 -5.95 4.57
N GLU A 164 -11.90 -6.54 4.19
CA GLU A 164 -11.28 -7.68 4.87
C GLU A 164 -9.87 -7.25 5.36
N PRO A 165 -9.75 -6.56 6.49
CA PRO A 165 -8.47 -5.98 6.94
C PRO A 165 -7.33 -6.99 6.96
N GLY A 166 -6.17 -6.62 6.42
CA GLY A 166 -5.01 -7.50 6.33
C GLY A 166 -5.08 -8.56 5.23
N LYS A 167 -6.20 -8.66 4.49
CA LYS A 167 -6.30 -9.54 3.32
C LYS A 167 -5.32 -9.09 2.26
N GLU A 168 -4.55 -10.06 1.78
CA GLU A 168 -3.56 -9.86 0.73
C GLU A 168 -4.24 -9.77 -0.64
N LEU A 169 -3.78 -8.81 -1.43
CA LEU A 169 -4.22 -8.53 -2.79
C LEU A 169 -3.02 -8.58 -3.74
N ALA A 170 -3.23 -9.05 -4.97
CA ALA A 170 -2.26 -8.97 -6.05
C ALA A 170 -2.70 -7.94 -7.09
N LEU A 171 -1.73 -7.20 -7.63
CA LEU A 171 -1.86 -6.47 -8.87
C LEU A 171 -1.23 -7.34 -9.98
N GLN A 172 -2.02 -7.67 -11.00
CA GLN A 172 -1.55 -8.35 -12.20
C GLN A 172 -1.50 -7.40 -13.38
N GLN A 173 -0.54 -7.63 -14.29
CA GLN A 173 -0.50 -7.00 -15.60
C GLN A 173 -0.83 -8.03 -16.69
N TYR A 174 -1.54 -7.59 -17.72
CA TYR A 174 -1.84 -8.42 -18.88
C TYR A 174 -0.58 -8.56 -19.75
N LEU A 175 -0.23 -9.78 -20.12
CA LEU A 175 0.95 -10.11 -20.93
C LEU A 175 0.60 -10.45 -22.39
N GLY A 176 -0.69 -10.43 -22.75
CA GLY A 176 -1.17 -10.88 -24.05
C GLY A 176 -1.67 -12.33 -24.05
N SER A 177 -2.47 -12.68 -25.05
CA SER A 177 -3.00 -14.05 -25.28
C SER A 177 -3.63 -14.71 -24.04
N GLY A 178 -4.42 -13.94 -23.28
CA GLY A 178 -5.08 -14.42 -22.05
C GLY A 178 -4.15 -14.56 -20.83
N LYS A 179 -2.84 -14.32 -20.97
CA LYS A 179 -1.87 -14.49 -19.88
C LYS A 179 -1.78 -13.25 -19.00
N TRP A 180 -1.68 -13.47 -17.70
CA TRP A 180 -1.50 -12.44 -16.68
C TRP A 180 -0.25 -12.73 -15.87
N GLY A 181 0.54 -11.69 -15.61
CA GLY A 181 1.74 -11.77 -14.77
C GLY A 181 1.54 -10.99 -13.48
N LEU A 182 2.10 -11.48 -12.38
CA LEU A 182 2.14 -10.75 -11.12
C LEU A 182 3.02 -9.51 -11.27
N LEU A 183 2.52 -8.35 -10.85
CA LEU A 183 3.26 -7.09 -10.85
C LEU A 183 3.63 -6.65 -9.43
N ASN A 184 2.69 -6.75 -8.49
CA ASN A 184 2.92 -6.36 -7.09
C ASN A 184 1.92 -7.05 -6.16
N VAL A 185 2.21 -7.05 -4.86
CA VAL A 185 1.36 -7.58 -3.79
C VAL A 185 1.27 -6.54 -2.67
N THR A 186 0.10 -6.39 -2.06
CA THR A 186 -0.11 -5.51 -0.92
C THR A 186 -1.20 -6.07 -0.02
N THR A 187 -1.40 -5.49 1.15
CA THR A 187 -2.52 -5.81 2.04
C THR A 187 -3.50 -4.64 2.07
N MET A 188 -4.79 -4.94 2.23
CA MET A 188 -5.78 -3.88 2.44
C MET A 188 -5.81 -3.39 3.90
N ASP A 189 -6.16 -2.12 4.08
CA ASP A 189 -6.30 -1.50 5.39
C ASP A 189 -7.64 -1.87 6.08
N ALA A 190 -7.85 -1.34 7.29
CA ALA A 190 -9.07 -1.57 8.07
C ALA A 190 -10.36 -1.09 7.38
N ALA A 191 -10.26 -0.11 6.49
CA ALA A 191 -11.38 0.42 5.72
C ALA A 191 -11.53 -0.25 4.34
N GLY A 192 -10.68 -1.24 4.02
CA GLY A 192 -10.68 -1.97 2.76
C GLY A 192 -9.94 -1.25 1.63
N ASN A 193 -9.25 -0.14 1.90
CA ASN A 193 -8.47 0.54 0.88
C ASN A 193 -7.16 -0.19 0.62
N PHE A 194 -6.66 -0.09 -0.61
CA PHE A 194 -5.38 -0.65 -1.00
C PHE A 194 -4.64 0.30 -1.94
N ARG A 195 -3.31 0.14 -1.99
CA ARG A 195 -2.43 0.85 -2.92
C ARG A 195 -1.27 -0.03 -3.34
N PHE A 196 -1.06 -0.12 -4.65
CA PHE A 196 0.07 -0.80 -5.28
C PHE A 196 0.97 0.21 -5.95
N ARG A 197 2.28 0.13 -5.71
CA ARG A 197 3.26 0.86 -6.51
C ARG A 197 3.50 0.14 -7.84
N ILE A 198 3.60 0.89 -8.92
CA ILE A 198 3.92 0.37 -10.24
C ILE A 198 5.35 0.81 -10.61
N PRO A 199 6.19 -0.11 -11.12
CA PRO A 199 7.47 0.29 -11.74
C PRO A 199 7.23 1.28 -12.88
N ASP A 200 7.82 2.47 -12.76
CA ASP A 200 7.56 3.63 -13.61
C ASP A 200 8.84 4.26 -14.19
N ASP A 201 9.90 3.47 -14.27
CA ASP A 201 11.19 3.81 -14.91
C ASP A 201 11.18 3.58 -16.42
N LEU A 202 10.15 2.95 -16.97
CA LEU A 202 9.97 2.73 -18.40
C LEU A 202 8.64 3.31 -18.91
N PRO A 203 8.66 4.07 -20.01
CA PRO A 203 7.44 4.44 -20.71
C PRO A 203 6.74 3.19 -21.23
N THR A 204 5.48 3.01 -20.85
CA THR A 204 4.74 1.77 -21.12
C THR A 204 3.25 2.01 -20.95
N THR A 205 2.44 1.22 -21.65
CA THR A 205 1.01 1.10 -21.38
C THR A 205 0.75 -0.28 -20.82
N LYS A 206 0.13 -0.36 -19.64
CA LYS A 206 -0.20 -1.63 -18.98
C LYS A 206 -1.70 -1.71 -18.76
N THR A 207 -2.29 -2.83 -19.16
CA THR A 207 -3.61 -3.23 -18.66
C THR A 207 -3.39 -4.04 -17.40
N VAL A 208 -4.03 -3.62 -16.30
CA VAL A 208 -3.87 -4.23 -14.98
C VAL A 208 -5.21 -4.60 -14.37
N ARG A 209 -5.18 -5.53 -13.42
CA ARG A 209 -6.31 -5.87 -12.57
C ARG A 209 -5.84 -6.22 -11.16
N VAL A 210 -6.72 -6.06 -10.18
CA VAL A 210 -6.46 -6.44 -8.79
C VAL A 210 -7.25 -7.70 -8.47
N LEU A 211 -6.69 -8.59 -7.66
CA LEU A 211 -7.37 -9.79 -7.18
C LEU A 211 -7.06 -10.12 -5.72
N THR A 212 -7.95 -10.85 -5.05
CA THR A 212 -7.66 -11.44 -3.73
C THR A 212 -6.65 -12.59 -3.83
N ARG A 213 -5.84 -12.77 -2.78
CA ARG A 213 -4.88 -13.88 -2.66
C ARG A 213 -5.22 -14.82 -1.49
N GLY A 214 -4.55 -15.97 -1.48
CA GLY A 214 -4.67 -16.98 -0.42
C GLY A 214 -6.01 -17.73 -0.41
N VAL A 215 -6.68 -17.81 -1.56
CA VAL A 215 -7.92 -18.56 -1.76
C VAL A 215 -7.83 -19.38 -3.04
N ALA A 216 -8.65 -20.43 -3.15
CA ALA A 216 -8.79 -21.17 -4.40
C ALA A 216 -9.25 -20.25 -5.52
N GLN A 217 -8.84 -20.53 -6.76
CA GLN A 217 -9.10 -19.66 -7.92
C GLN A 217 -10.59 -19.37 -8.13
N ALA A 218 -11.47 -20.35 -7.87
CA ALA A 218 -12.93 -20.19 -7.98
C ALA A 218 -13.52 -19.21 -6.96
N ALA A 219 -12.79 -18.91 -5.88
CA ALA A 219 -13.17 -17.98 -4.83
C ALA A 219 -12.35 -16.67 -4.87
N MET A 220 -11.53 -16.46 -5.91
CA MET A 220 -10.80 -15.21 -6.09
C MET A 220 -11.75 -14.12 -6.59
N GLU A 221 -11.64 -12.96 -5.98
CA GLU A 221 -12.32 -11.75 -6.44
C GLU A 221 -11.42 -11.00 -7.42
N TYR A 222 -11.98 -10.43 -8.48
CA TYR A 222 -11.24 -9.68 -9.47
C TYR A 222 -11.86 -8.30 -9.68
N SER A 223 -11.02 -7.27 -9.74
CA SER A 223 -11.47 -5.95 -10.20
C SER A 223 -11.73 -5.96 -11.70
N ALA A 224 -12.47 -4.94 -12.16
CA ALA A 224 -12.41 -4.55 -13.56
C ALA A 224 -10.97 -4.20 -13.98
N ASN A 225 -10.69 -4.32 -15.27
CA ASN A 225 -9.40 -3.95 -15.83
C ASN A 225 -9.23 -2.41 -15.81
N ALA A 226 -8.00 -1.95 -15.55
CA ALA A 226 -7.61 -0.56 -15.65
C ALA A 226 -6.41 -0.41 -16.56
N THR A 227 -6.32 0.70 -17.29
CA THR A 227 -5.18 1.00 -18.17
C THR A 227 -4.31 2.06 -17.52
N ILE A 228 -3.01 1.78 -17.38
CA ILE A 228 -2.01 2.68 -16.85
C ILE A 228 -1.07 3.07 -17.98
N VAL A 229 -1.02 4.36 -18.30
CA VAL A 229 -0.15 4.91 -19.34
C VAL A 229 0.98 5.70 -18.69
N ILE A 230 2.22 5.26 -18.88
CA ILE A 230 3.43 5.92 -18.38
C ILE A 230 4.19 6.47 -19.59
N LYS A 231 4.52 7.76 -19.57
CA LYS A 231 5.23 8.45 -20.64
C LYS A 231 6.58 8.94 -20.14
N ALA A 232 7.57 8.91 -21.05
CA ALA A 232 8.87 9.50 -20.78
C ALA A 232 8.70 11.01 -20.59
N ALA A 233 9.27 11.57 -19.52
CA ALA A 233 9.30 13.01 -19.32
C ALA A 233 10.59 13.41 -18.63
N LEU A 234 11.17 14.55 -19.05
CA LEU A 234 12.36 15.12 -18.42
C LEU A 234 12.12 15.46 -16.94
N ASN A 235 10.91 15.95 -16.62
CA ASN A 235 10.48 16.28 -15.25
C ASN A 235 11.53 17.07 -14.43
N PRO A 236 12.02 18.22 -14.94
CA PRO A 236 13.04 19.01 -14.26
C PRO A 236 12.46 19.68 -13.01
N LYS A 237 13.20 19.62 -11.91
CA LYS A 237 12.89 20.30 -10.65
C LYS A 237 14.13 21.05 -10.18
N VAL A 238 13.93 22.26 -9.70
CA VAL A 238 15.01 23.16 -9.31
C VAL A 238 14.85 23.49 -7.83
N TYR A 239 15.92 23.31 -7.06
CA TYR A 239 15.94 23.59 -5.63
C TYR A 239 17.09 24.55 -5.28
N ALA A 240 16.89 25.33 -4.22
CA ALA A 240 17.97 26.11 -3.62
C ALA A 240 19.05 25.20 -3.04
N VAL A 241 20.30 25.66 -3.02
CA VAL A 241 21.44 24.91 -2.49
C VAL A 241 21.91 25.57 -1.20
N SER A 242 22.08 24.75 -0.16
CA SER A 242 22.73 25.16 1.08
C SER A 242 24.17 24.61 1.14
N ALA A 243 25.00 25.16 2.02
CA ALA A 243 26.37 24.67 2.21
C ALA A 243 26.42 23.18 2.61
N ALA A 244 25.41 22.70 3.35
CA ALA A 244 25.29 21.30 3.75
C ALA A 244 25.08 20.32 2.57
N MET A 245 24.71 20.83 1.39
CA MET A 245 24.54 20.03 0.17
C MET A 245 25.82 19.97 -0.69
N VAL A 246 26.85 20.74 -0.35
CA VAL A 246 28.14 20.82 -1.06
C VAL A 246 29.36 20.86 -0.13
N PRO A 247 29.39 20.11 1.00
CA PRO A 247 30.48 20.18 1.98
C PRO A 247 31.86 19.85 1.42
N HIS A 248 31.96 19.06 0.34
CA HIS A 248 33.24 18.67 -0.26
C HIS A 248 33.56 19.40 -1.56
N THR A 249 32.57 20.00 -2.21
CA THR A 249 32.72 20.72 -3.49
C THR A 249 32.69 22.23 -3.36
N TYR A 250 32.47 22.76 -2.15
CA TYR A 250 32.54 24.19 -1.82
C TYR A 250 33.40 24.43 -0.58
N ARG A 251 34.09 25.57 -0.55
CA ARG A 251 34.83 26.10 0.61
C ARG A 251 34.90 27.62 0.53
N ALA A 252 35.27 28.29 1.61
CA ALA A 252 35.57 29.72 1.58
C ALA A 252 36.63 30.04 0.50
N GLY A 253 36.41 31.11 -0.27
CA GLY A 253 37.26 31.47 -1.41
C GLY A 253 36.79 30.90 -2.76
N CYS A 254 35.75 30.07 -2.79
CA CYS A 254 35.09 29.69 -4.04
C CYS A 254 34.35 30.89 -4.65
N PRO A 255 34.35 31.04 -5.99
CA PRO A 255 33.80 32.22 -6.66
C PRO A 255 32.27 32.26 -6.68
N VAL A 256 31.60 31.19 -6.23
CA VAL A 256 30.15 31.08 -6.19
C VAL A 256 29.74 30.53 -4.84
N ALA A 257 29.02 31.33 -4.07
CA ALA A 257 28.41 30.89 -2.83
C ALA A 257 27.28 29.88 -3.10
N PRO A 258 26.99 28.95 -2.17
CA PRO A 258 25.89 27.99 -2.32
C PRO A 258 24.54 28.65 -2.64
N ALA A 259 24.27 29.84 -2.11
CA ALA A 259 23.05 30.60 -2.37
C ALA A 259 22.86 30.99 -3.86
N SER A 260 23.94 31.09 -4.63
CA SER A 260 23.92 31.35 -6.09
C SER A 260 23.98 30.06 -6.92
N LEU A 261 23.94 28.89 -6.28
CA LEU A 261 23.84 27.59 -6.92
C LEU A 261 22.40 27.05 -6.83
N ARG A 262 22.06 26.17 -7.76
CA ARG A 262 20.79 25.43 -7.80
C ARG A 262 21.06 23.96 -8.01
N LEU A 263 20.28 23.12 -7.32
CA LEU A 263 20.19 21.70 -7.61
C LEU A 263 19.13 21.53 -8.68
N LEU A 264 19.56 21.15 -9.88
CA LEU A 264 18.69 20.70 -10.95
C LEU A 264 18.57 19.18 -10.87
N GLN A 265 17.38 18.71 -10.55
CA GLN A 265 17.01 17.30 -10.57
C GLN A 265 16.19 17.02 -11.82
N LEU A 266 16.60 16.06 -12.65
CA LEU A 266 15.91 15.74 -13.91
C LEU A 266 16.03 14.26 -14.26
N ASN A 267 15.18 13.80 -15.17
CA ASN A 267 15.22 12.44 -15.68
C ASN A 267 16.19 12.33 -16.87
N TYR A 268 16.88 11.20 -17.00
CA TYR A 268 17.75 10.90 -18.15
C TYR A 268 17.56 9.45 -18.59
N TRP A 269 17.94 9.13 -19.83
CA TRP A 269 17.98 7.74 -20.32
C TRP A 269 19.30 7.09 -19.92
N GLY A 270 19.24 5.96 -19.22
CA GLY A 270 20.39 5.15 -18.88
C GLY A 270 20.90 4.34 -20.06
N PHE A 271 22.11 3.82 -19.94
CA PHE A 271 22.65 2.82 -20.87
C PHE A 271 21.86 1.51 -20.88
N ASP A 272 21.06 1.25 -19.85
CA ASP A 272 20.14 0.11 -19.76
C ASP A 272 18.80 0.35 -20.50
N GLY A 273 18.65 1.51 -21.14
CA GLY A 273 17.42 1.89 -21.84
C GLY A 273 16.26 2.23 -20.91
N ARG A 274 16.51 2.44 -19.61
CA ARG A 274 15.50 2.90 -18.63
C ARG A 274 15.66 4.37 -18.30
N VAL A 275 14.61 4.99 -17.79
CA VAL A 275 14.66 6.36 -17.28
C VAL A 275 15.16 6.34 -15.83
N HIS A 276 16.18 7.15 -15.56
CA HIS A 276 16.78 7.34 -14.23
C HIS A 276 16.64 8.79 -13.79
N ARG A 277 16.86 9.04 -12.50
CA ARG A 277 16.89 10.39 -11.94
C ARG A 277 18.31 10.84 -11.66
N GLY A 278 18.67 12.02 -12.17
CA GLY A 278 19.98 12.64 -12.00
C GLY A 278 19.92 13.98 -11.25
N GLU A 279 21.08 14.41 -10.79
CA GLU A 279 21.30 15.64 -10.04
C GLU A 279 22.50 16.41 -10.58
N LEU A 280 22.31 17.70 -10.88
CA LEU A 280 23.36 18.65 -11.24
C LEU A 280 23.32 19.85 -10.30
N ILE A 281 24.49 20.26 -9.81
CA ILE A 281 24.64 21.56 -9.13
C ILE A 281 25.18 22.53 -10.16
N LEU A 282 24.44 23.61 -10.40
CA LEU A 282 24.70 24.62 -11.43
C LEU A 282 24.61 26.00 -10.81
N ARG A 283 25.23 27.00 -11.44
CA ARG A 283 24.88 28.39 -11.16
C ARG A 283 23.42 28.63 -11.52
N ASP A 284 22.72 29.44 -10.72
CA ASP A 284 21.32 29.81 -10.97
C ASP A 284 21.04 30.26 -12.42
N ALA A 285 21.88 31.13 -12.97
CA ALA A 285 21.76 31.64 -14.33
C ALA A 285 22.03 30.58 -15.44
N ALA A 286 22.62 29.43 -15.10
CA ALA A 286 22.85 28.32 -16.03
C ALA A 286 21.65 27.37 -16.14
N VAL A 287 20.74 27.38 -15.17
CA VAL A 287 19.69 26.36 -15.02
C VAL A 287 18.78 26.29 -16.24
N ALA A 288 18.29 27.44 -16.72
CA ALA A 288 17.38 27.47 -17.86
C ALA A 288 18.04 26.90 -19.14
N LYS A 289 19.30 27.29 -19.42
CA LYS A 289 20.09 26.76 -20.53
C LYS A 289 20.26 25.25 -20.42
N MET A 290 20.56 24.74 -19.22
CA MET A 290 20.70 23.30 -18.99
C MET A 290 19.39 22.55 -19.15
N ILE A 291 18.25 23.09 -18.71
CA ILE A 291 16.94 22.48 -18.97
C ILE A 291 16.68 22.36 -20.47
N THR A 292 17.01 23.39 -21.27
CA THR A 292 16.89 23.33 -22.73
C THR A 292 17.79 22.24 -23.32
N VAL A 293 19.06 22.17 -22.91
CA VAL A 293 20.00 21.12 -23.36
C VAL A 293 19.49 19.73 -23.04
N TRP A 294 19.05 19.51 -21.80
CA TRP A 294 18.57 18.21 -21.34
C TRP A 294 17.22 17.84 -21.94
N THR A 295 16.39 18.81 -22.34
CA THR A 295 15.16 18.56 -23.10
C THR A 295 15.47 17.90 -24.44
N SER A 296 16.38 18.47 -25.22
CA SER A 296 16.78 17.88 -26.51
C SER A 296 17.51 16.56 -26.33
N THR A 297 18.39 16.47 -25.33
CA THR A 297 19.18 15.26 -25.02
C THR A 297 18.30 14.10 -24.55
N PHE A 298 17.28 14.37 -23.74
CA PHE A 298 16.31 13.37 -23.29
C PHE A 298 15.41 12.90 -24.44
N ALA A 299 14.95 13.82 -25.29
CA ALA A 299 14.13 13.50 -26.45
C ALA A 299 14.86 12.60 -27.46
N SER A 300 16.18 12.79 -27.62
CA SER A 300 17.00 11.93 -28.49
C SER A 300 17.40 10.60 -27.87
N ARG A 301 17.01 10.33 -26.62
CA ARG A 301 17.41 9.15 -25.84
C ARG A 301 18.93 8.95 -25.76
N PHE A 302 19.69 10.05 -25.72
CA PHE A 302 21.14 9.96 -25.53
C PHE A 302 21.45 9.30 -24.18
N PRO A 303 22.22 8.19 -24.15
CA PRO A 303 22.44 7.44 -22.93
C PRO A 303 23.43 8.16 -22.02
N ILE A 304 23.06 8.26 -20.74
CA ILE A 304 23.88 8.80 -19.66
C ILE A 304 24.14 7.67 -18.66
N ARG A 305 25.39 7.47 -18.26
CA ARG A 305 25.72 6.40 -17.32
C ARG A 305 25.16 6.69 -15.94
N GLN A 306 25.51 7.87 -15.45
CA GLN A 306 24.96 8.42 -14.24
C GLN A 306 25.14 9.94 -14.21
N MET A 307 24.35 10.58 -13.36
CA MET A 307 24.38 12.03 -13.16
C MET A 307 24.26 12.32 -11.68
N ARG A 308 25.41 12.36 -11.00
CA ARG A 308 25.52 12.58 -9.55
C ARG A 308 26.34 13.82 -9.27
N ARG A 309 26.02 14.50 -8.17
CA ARG A 309 26.84 15.58 -7.62
C ARG A 309 28.25 15.07 -7.31
N VAL A 310 29.29 15.82 -7.66
CA VAL A 310 30.69 15.44 -7.39
C VAL A 310 30.96 15.31 -5.87
N ASP A 311 30.13 15.96 -5.07
CA ASP A 311 30.13 15.90 -3.61
C ASP A 311 29.98 14.47 -3.06
N VAL A 312 29.22 13.59 -3.75
CA VAL A 312 29.08 12.16 -3.39
C VAL A 312 30.42 11.41 -3.46
N TYR A 313 31.38 11.92 -4.22
CA TYR A 313 32.73 11.39 -4.34
C TYR A 313 33.75 12.10 -3.44
N GLY A 314 33.27 12.87 -2.44
CA GLY A 314 34.11 13.67 -1.57
C GLY A 314 34.83 14.81 -2.30
N GLY A 315 34.21 15.37 -3.36
CA GLY A 315 34.82 16.42 -4.18
C GLY A 315 35.93 15.93 -5.13
N SER A 316 36.21 14.62 -5.15
CA SER A 316 37.27 14.04 -5.97
C SER A 316 36.86 13.91 -7.43
N ASP A 317 37.49 14.74 -8.26
CA ASP A 317 37.35 14.74 -9.72
C ASP A 317 37.72 13.38 -10.34
N VAL A 318 38.85 12.81 -9.91
CA VAL A 318 39.34 11.51 -10.39
C VAL A 318 38.34 10.38 -10.09
N LYS A 319 37.78 10.34 -8.87
CA LYS A 319 36.77 9.32 -8.52
C LYS A 319 35.47 9.51 -9.31
N SER A 320 35.02 10.75 -9.47
CA SER A 320 33.83 11.08 -10.27
C SER A 320 34.03 10.66 -11.74
N MET A 321 35.17 11.01 -12.34
CA MET A 321 35.49 10.65 -13.72
C MET A 321 35.60 9.14 -13.92
N ALA A 322 36.31 8.44 -13.03
CA ALA A 322 36.46 6.98 -13.13
C ALA A 322 35.12 6.24 -12.99
N ALA A 323 34.15 6.84 -12.29
CA ALA A 323 32.80 6.33 -12.17
C ALA A 323 31.91 6.65 -13.39
N ASP A 324 32.44 7.31 -14.42
CA ASP A 324 31.70 7.67 -15.65
C ASP A 324 30.54 8.64 -15.39
N ASN A 325 30.80 9.67 -14.58
CA ASN A 325 29.77 10.54 -14.04
C ASN A 325 29.55 11.80 -14.89
N THR A 326 28.30 12.08 -15.26
CA THR A 326 27.92 13.40 -15.80
C THR A 326 27.75 14.39 -14.65
N SER A 327 28.51 15.49 -14.65
CA SER A 327 28.53 16.43 -13.51
C SER A 327 28.91 17.86 -13.89
N ALA A 328 28.60 18.81 -13.00
CA ALA A 328 28.80 20.24 -13.26
C ALA A 328 29.63 20.92 -12.14
N PHE A 329 29.05 21.38 -11.04
CA PHE A 329 29.84 22.13 -10.04
C PHE A 329 30.83 21.28 -9.23
N ASN A 330 32.09 21.74 -9.21
CA ASN A 330 33.12 21.31 -8.25
C ASN A 330 34.15 22.44 -8.10
N CYS A 331 34.15 23.14 -6.96
CA CYS A 331 35.10 24.22 -6.73
C CYS A 331 36.49 23.68 -6.40
N ARG A 332 37.38 23.71 -7.38
CA ARG A 332 38.75 23.22 -7.28
C ARG A 332 39.68 23.96 -8.22
N ARG A 333 40.98 23.85 -7.94
CA ARG A 333 42.02 24.16 -8.92
C ARG A 333 41.91 23.18 -10.10
N VAL A 334 42.41 23.57 -11.26
CA VAL A 334 42.48 22.70 -12.45
C VAL A 334 43.31 21.46 -12.11
N THR A 335 42.88 20.29 -12.60
CA THR A 335 43.58 19.02 -12.33
C THR A 335 44.93 19.07 -13.05
N GLY A 336 46.02 19.13 -12.29
CA GLY A 336 47.37 19.27 -12.84
C GLY A 336 47.86 20.71 -13.06
N ASP A 337 47.05 21.72 -12.74
CA ASP A 337 47.46 23.13 -12.68
C ASP A 337 46.95 23.78 -11.38
N PRO A 338 47.82 23.97 -10.38
CA PRO A 338 47.41 24.54 -9.11
C PRO A 338 47.14 26.06 -9.19
N TYR A 339 47.49 26.76 -10.26
CA TYR A 339 47.36 28.23 -10.32
C TYR A 339 46.04 28.68 -10.93
N SER A 340 45.41 27.84 -11.74
CA SER A 340 44.13 28.14 -12.38
C SER A 340 42.95 27.51 -11.66
N LEU A 341 41.86 28.26 -11.52
CA LEU A 341 40.61 27.73 -11.00
C LEU A 341 39.85 27.00 -12.12
N SER A 342 39.32 25.81 -11.82
CA SER A 342 38.55 25.04 -12.80
C SER A 342 37.27 25.79 -13.22
N PRO A 343 36.88 25.78 -14.50
CA PRO A 343 35.59 26.28 -14.99
C PRO A 343 34.38 25.72 -14.22
N HIS A 344 34.48 24.48 -13.74
CA HIS A 344 33.48 23.83 -12.88
C HIS A 344 33.25 24.57 -11.56
N SER A 345 34.23 25.35 -11.08
CA SER A 345 34.13 26.14 -9.85
C SER A 345 33.15 27.31 -9.98
N TYR A 346 32.81 27.71 -11.20
CA TYR A 346 31.86 28.78 -11.47
C TYR A 346 30.43 28.28 -11.68
N GLY A 347 30.20 26.96 -11.64
CA GLY A 347 28.89 26.33 -11.80
C GLY A 347 28.32 26.41 -13.22
N TRP A 348 29.16 26.74 -14.21
CA TRP A 348 28.76 26.83 -15.61
C TRP A 348 29.13 25.58 -16.41
N ALA A 349 30.31 25.01 -16.16
CA ALA A 349 30.81 23.89 -16.95
C ALA A 349 30.06 22.58 -16.67
N ILE A 350 30.09 21.68 -17.64
CA ILE A 350 29.54 20.33 -17.54
C ILE A 350 30.44 19.31 -18.24
N ASP A 351 30.65 18.18 -17.57
CA ASP A 351 31.27 16.99 -18.13
C ASP A 351 30.21 15.90 -18.32
N ILE A 352 30.24 15.18 -19.45
CA ILE A 352 29.23 14.15 -19.78
C ILE A 352 29.90 12.81 -20.07
N ASN A 353 29.47 11.74 -19.36
CA ASN A 353 29.95 10.36 -19.49
C ASN A 353 31.48 10.29 -19.64
N THR A 354 32.17 10.59 -18.55
CA THR A 354 33.61 10.84 -18.50
C THR A 354 34.46 9.64 -18.96
N VAL A 355 33.95 8.40 -18.90
CA VAL A 355 34.64 7.22 -19.44
C VAL A 355 34.47 7.12 -20.96
N GLU A 356 33.26 7.38 -21.48
CA GLU A 356 33.00 7.41 -22.93
C GLU A 356 33.65 8.63 -23.63
N ASN A 357 33.95 9.67 -22.86
CA ASN A 357 34.47 10.94 -23.35
C ASN A 357 35.72 11.36 -22.55
N PRO A 358 36.81 10.57 -22.60
CA PRO A 358 38.01 10.87 -21.83
C PRO A 358 38.69 12.16 -22.32
N TYR A 359 39.54 12.77 -21.49
CA TYR A 359 40.36 13.93 -21.87
C TYR A 359 41.85 13.61 -21.85
N LEU A 360 42.61 14.32 -22.68
CA LEU A 360 44.06 14.26 -22.73
C LEU A 360 44.65 15.41 -21.90
N ALA A 361 45.27 15.09 -20.76
CA ALA A 361 45.87 16.08 -19.89
C ALA A 361 47.17 16.69 -20.48
N ALA A 362 47.60 17.82 -19.93
CA ALA A 362 48.80 18.52 -20.36
C ALA A 362 50.08 17.66 -20.31
N ASN A 363 50.14 16.67 -19.41
CA ASN A 363 51.25 15.73 -19.31
C ASN A 363 51.16 14.54 -20.30
N GLY A 364 50.21 14.52 -21.23
CA GLY A 364 50.03 13.45 -22.22
C GLY A 364 49.30 12.20 -21.70
N VAL A 365 48.82 12.23 -20.45
CA VAL A 365 48.05 11.13 -19.85
C VAL A 365 46.56 11.32 -20.13
N TRP A 366 45.90 10.23 -20.49
CA TRP A 366 44.45 10.20 -20.68
C TRP A 366 43.72 9.88 -19.38
N TYR A 367 42.67 10.64 -19.09
CA TYR A 367 41.80 10.44 -17.94
C TYR A 367 40.33 10.30 -18.35
N PRO A 368 39.55 9.49 -17.63
CA PRO A 368 40.01 8.53 -16.63
C PRO A 368 40.74 7.33 -17.30
N SER A 369 41.56 6.62 -16.55
CA SER A 369 42.36 5.49 -17.10
C SER A 369 41.52 4.32 -17.61
N ASN A 370 40.26 4.19 -17.19
CA ASN A 370 39.31 3.23 -17.75
C ASN A 370 38.61 3.73 -19.03
N GLY A 371 38.87 4.96 -19.48
CA GLY A 371 38.35 5.53 -20.73
C GLY A 371 39.22 5.29 -21.96
N LEU A 372 40.36 4.60 -21.84
CA LEU A 372 41.36 4.50 -22.92
C LEU A 372 40.82 3.87 -24.21
N ALA A 373 39.81 3.01 -24.12
CA ALA A 373 39.18 2.37 -25.27
C ALA A 373 38.35 3.35 -26.13
N TYR A 374 38.00 4.53 -25.60
CA TYR A 374 37.16 5.54 -26.26
C TYR A 374 37.94 6.69 -26.90
N ARG A 375 39.27 6.65 -26.80
CA ARG A 375 40.18 7.63 -27.42
C ARG A 375 40.16 7.55 -28.94
N ASN A 376 40.02 6.34 -29.48
CA ASN A 376 39.86 6.16 -30.92
C ASN A 376 38.45 6.58 -31.34
N ARG A 377 38.30 7.81 -31.82
CA ARG A 377 37.01 8.40 -32.20
C ARG A 377 36.44 7.85 -33.52
N SER A 378 37.15 6.99 -34.25
CA SER A 378 36.58 6.29 -35.41
C SER A 378 35.65 5.14 -35.02
N LEU A 379 35.78 4.61 -33.79
CA LEU A 379 34.92 3.55 -33.27
C LEU A 379 33.77 4.16 -32.46
N VAL A 380 32.66 4.44 -33.13
CA VAL A 380 31.48 5.05 -32.52
C VAL A 380 30.77 4.05 -31.58
N ARG A 381 30.55 4.46 -30.34
CA ARG A 381 29.84 3.70 -29.30
C ARG A 381 28.80 4.59 -28.60
N PRO A 382 27.74 4.01 -28.01
CA PRO A 382 26.74 4.78 -27.27
C PRO A 382 27.37 5.65 -26.18
N GLY A 383 26.84 6.86 -25.97
CA GLY A 383 27.29 7.80 -24.94
C GLY A 383 28.52 8.64 -25.29
N MET A 384 29.16 8.36 -26.44
CA MET A 384 30.23 9.22 -26.99
C MET A 384 29.67 10.52 -27.58
N LEU A 385 30.36 11.62 -27.33
CA LEU A 385 30.08 12.95 -27.86
C LEU A 385 30.84 13.20 -29.16
N PHE A 386 30.11 13.64 -30.18
CA PHE A 386 30.64 14.13 -31.44
C PHE A 386 30.05 15.50 -31.72
N ALA A 387 30.63 16.24 -32.67
CA ALA A 387 30.04 17.51 -33.13
C ALA A 387 28.61 17.33 -33.66
N SER A 388 28.27 16.13 -34.16
CA SER A 388 26.95 15.76 -34.65
C SER A 388 25.95 15.37 -33.55
N SER A 389 26.42 15.02 -32.35
CA SER A 389 25.58 14.57 -31.23
C SER A 389 24.59 15.65 -30.79
N VAL A 390 23.36 15.26 -30.44
CA VAL A 390 22.30 16.18 -30.03
C VAL A 390 22.70 16.98 -28.78
N ALA A 391 23.32 16.33 -27.79
CA ALA A 391 23.82 16.99 -26.58
C ALA A 391 24.85 18.09 -26.92
N THR A 392 25.85 17.77 -27.74
CA THR A 392 26.87 18.71 -28.22
C THR A 392 26.24 19.89 -28.95
N LYS A 393 25.35 19.65 -29.91
CA LYS A 393 24.66 20.72 -30.67
C LYS A 393 23.83 21.61 -29.75
N ALA A 394 23.12 21.03 -28.80
CA ALA A 394 22.29 21.76 -27.86
C ALA A 394 23.13 22.66 -26.94
N LEU A 395 24.26 22.16 -26.42
CA LEU A 395 25.19 22.95 -25.62
C LEU A 395 25.80 24.10 -26.42
N VAL A 396 26.31 23.81 -27.62
CA VAL A 396 26.88 24.83 -28.51
C VAL A 396 25.85 25.90 -28.87
N ALA A 397 24.60 25.52 -29.12
CA ALA A 397 23.51 26.47 -29.36
C ALA A 397 23.19 27.36 -28.15
N GLN A 398 23.50 26.90 -26.93
CA GLN A 398 23.37 27.69 -25.70
C GLN A 398 24.60 28.56 -25.38
N GLY A 399 25.59 28.60 -26.28
CA GLY A 399 26.79 29.42 -26.15
C GLY A 399 27.98 28.72 -25.51
N TYR A 400 27.96 27.39 -25.41
CA TYR A 400 29.08 26.63 -24.87
C TYR A 400 30.13 26.34 -25.95
N PHE A 401 31.40 26.42 -25.54
CA PHE A 401 32.54 25.83 -26.22
C PHE A 401 32.67 24.34 -25.83
N TRP A 402 33.17 23.52 -26.75
CA TRP A 402 33.40 22.10 -26.52
C TRP A 402 34.91 21.82 -26.46
N GLY A 403 35.38 21.28 -25.33
CA GLY A 403 36.79 21.03 -25.04
C GLY A 403 37.50 20.10 -26.04
N ALA A 404 36.76 19.31 -26.81
CA ALA A 404 37.31 18.46 -27.87
C ALA A 404 38.00 19.25 -28.98
N ARG A 405 37.79 20.58 -29.05
CA ARG A 405 38.43 21.48 -30.01
C ARG A 405 39.81 21.98 -29.57
N TRP A 406 40.23 21.71 -28.33
CA TRP A 406 41.60 22.00 -27.90
C TRP A 406 42.61 21.07 -28.56
N ALA A 407 43.87 21.53 -28.68
CA ALA A 407 44.96 20.72 -29.23
C ALA A 407 45.18 19.41 -28.44
N LYS A 408 44.99 19.46 -27.11
CA LYS A 408 44.84 18.29 -26.26
C LYS A 408 43.35 18.17 -25.92
N PRO A 409 42.61 17.26 -26.58
CA PRO A 409 41.16 17.29 -26.55
C PRO A 409 40.63 16.88 -25.19
N ASP A 410 39.56 17.55 -24.78
CA ASP A 410 38.72 17.17 -23.67
C ASP A 410 37.31 16.83 -24.17
N TYR A 411 37.05 15.54 -24.40
CA TYR A 411 35.80 15.12 -25.04
C TYR A 411 34.57 15.29 -24.15
N GLN A 412 34.74 15.20 -22.82
CA GLN A 412 33.66 15.30 -21.84
C GLN A 412 33.21 16.75 -21.63
N HIS A 413 34.13 17.70 -21.77
CA HIS A 413 33.99 19.04 -21.20
C HIS A 413 33.31 20.08 -22.10
N PHE A 414 32.39 20.84 -21.49
CA PHE A 414 31.81 22.03 -22.07
C PHE A 414 31.80 23.18 -21.06
N GLU A 415 32.11 24.38 -21.55
CA GLU A 415 32.08 25.62 -20.77
C GLU A 415 31.56 26.78 -21.62
N PRO A 416 31.05 27.88 -21.03
CA PRO A 416 30.69 29.08 -21.79
C PRO A 416 31.88 29.62 -22.61
N LYS A 417 31.58 30.16 -23.79
CA LYS A 417 32.56 30.87 -24.65
C LYS A 417 33.10 32.15 -24.02
#